data_AF-R4X4J2-F1
#
_entry.id   AF-R4X4J2-F1
#
_cell.length_a   1.000
_cell.length_b   1.000
_cell.length_c   1.000
_cell.angle_alpha   90.00
_cell.angle_beta   90.00
_cell.angle_gamma   90.00
#
_symmetry.space_group_name_H-M   'P 1'
#
loop_
_entity.id
_entity.type
_entity.pdbx_description
1 polymer ?
#
loop_
_entity_poly.entity_id
_entity_poly.type
_entity_poly.pdbx_seq_one_letter_code
_entity_poly.pdbx_strand_id
1 'polypeptide(L)'
;GKDIVQFAKAVEISSPSIDRKVCRTQNGHSSSSTLTAFGTYAQETTSKSSSDNKTALCGGKGATSGTGSTASEVFKHFIEKTLLGNESKNWPTSSGEGKKDNDNATAVAKDLVKELTPEEKTVVA
;
A
#
# COMPACT_ATOMS: atom_id res chain seq x y z
N GLY A 1 5.51 15.45 -5.81
CA GLY A 1 6.59 14.80 -5.05
C GLY A 1 6.26 14.95 -3.60
N LYS A 2 6.58 16.14 -3.05
CA LYS A 2 6.25 16.65 -1.69
C LYS A 2 4.79 16.49 -1.26
N ASP A 3 3.92 16.37 -2.25
CA ASP A 3 2.47 16.43 -2.09
C ASP A 3 1.92 15.13 -1.53
N ILE A 4 2.55 13.97 -1.78
CA ILE A 4 1.95 12.69 -1.40
C ILE A 4 2.06 12.39 0.09
N VAL A 5 3.18 12.72 0.74
CA VAL A 5 3.32 12.53 2.19
C VAL A 5 2.44 13.51 2.96
N GLN A 6 2.35 14.76 2.48
CA GLN A 6 1.46 15.75 3.10
C GLN A 6 -0.01 15.38 2.90
N PHE A 7 -0.38 14.95 1.70
CA PHE A 7 -1.71 14.42 1.41
C PHE A 7 -2.06 13.26 2.34
N ALA A 8 -1.18 12.27 2.48
CA ALA A 8 -1.42 11.13 3.33
C ALA A 8 -1.57 11.50 4.81
N LYS A 9 -0.74 12.42 5.32
CA LYS A 9 -0.89 12.94 6.69
C LYS A 9 -2.22 13.65 6.89
N ALA A 10 -2.65 14.44 5.91
CA ALA A 10 -3.96 15.10 5.98
C ALA A 10 -5.11 14.08 5.95
N VAL A 11 -5.02 13.05 5.11
CA VAL A 11 -5.99 11.97 5.02
C VAL A 11 -6.04 11.15 6.32
N GLU A 12 -4.90 10.84 6.92
CA GLU A 12 -4.84 10.10 8.19
C GLU A 12 -5.58 10.84 9.31
N ILE A 13 -5.42 12.16 9.40
CA ILE A 13 -6.01 12.99 10.46
C ILE A 13 -7.50 13.27 10.17
N SER A 14 -7.81 13.71 8.95
CA SER A 14 -9.13 14.27 8.61
C SER A 14 -10.10 13.22 8.08
N SER A 15 -9.58 12.14 7.48
CA SER A 15 -10.37 11.12 6.79
C SER A 15 -9.88 9.68 7.07
N PRO A 16 -9.93 9.20 8.33
CA PRO A 16 -9.44 7.86 8.67
C PRO A 16 -10.12 6.71 7.90
N SER A 17 -11.33 6.93 7.37
CA SER A 17 -12.01 5.97 6.50
C SER A 17 -11.33 5.83 5.14
N ILE A 18 -10.78 6.92 4.59
CA ILE A 18 -10.04 6.96 3.33
C ILE A 18 -8.65 6.36 3.52
N ASP A 19 -7.96 6.68 4.62
CA ASP A 19 -6.65 6.08 4.97
C ASP A 19 -6.72 4.54 4.92
N ARG A 20 -7.80 3.96 5.45
CA ARG A 20 -8.03 2.50 5.48
C ARG A 20 -8.32 1.86 4.12
N LYS A 21 -8.64 2.65 3.10
CA LYS A 21 -8.99 2.18 1.76
C LYS A 21 -7.82 2.27 0.79
N VAL A 22 -7.10 3.38 0.84
CA VAL A 22 -5.97 3.65 -0.06
C VAL A 22 -4.75 2.82 0.33
N CYS A 23 -4.07 2.25 -0.65
CA CYS A 23 -2.89 1.40 -0.44
C CYS A 23 -3.15 0.31 0.60
N ARG A 24 -4.36 -0.25 0.64
CA ARG A 24 -4.66 -1.35 1.55
C ARG A 24 -4.00 -2.63 1.06
N THR A 25 -3.08 -3.19 1.83
CA THR A 25 -2.39 -4.42 1.44
C THR A 25 -3.35 -5.59 1.40
N GLN A 26 -3.08 -6.51 0.47
CA GLN A 26 -3.98 -7.60 0.14
C GLN A 26 -3.41 -8.94 0.59
N ASN A 27 -4.31 -9.89 0.84
CA ASN A 27 -3.94 -11.26 1.11
C ASN A 27 -3.33 -11.90 -0.15
N GLY A 28 -2.26 -12.66 0.01
CA GLY A 28 -1.59 -13.37 -1.07
C GLY A 28 -2.27 -14.69 -1.44
N HIS A 29 -3.01 -15.32 -0.53
CA HIS A 29 -3.77 -16.53 -0.85
C HIS A 29 -4.91 -16.23 -1.83
N SER A 30 -5.17 -17.19 -2.72
CA SER A 30 -6.28 -17.15 -3.68
C SER A 30 -7.65 -17.29 -3.00
N SER A 31 -7.72 -17.94 -1.84
CA SER A 31 -8.95 -18.03 -1.05
C SER A 31 -9.02 -16.93 0.00
N SER A 32 -10.14 -16.20 0.00
CA SER A 32 -10.45 -15.18 1.02
C SER A 32 -10.75 -15.79 2.40
N SER A 33 -10.90 -17.11 2.52
CA SER A 33 -11.08 -17.78 3.82
C SER A 33 -9.78 -17.89 4.63
N THR A 34 -8.61 -17.75 3.99
CA THR A 34 -7.30 -17.84 4.64
C THR A 34 -6.63 -16.47 4.67
N LEU A 35 -7.08 -15.61 5.59
CA LEU A 35 -6.64 -14.22 5.75
C LEU A 35 -5.35 -14.11 6.59
N THR A 36 -4.33 -14.87 6.22
CA THR A 36 -3.10 -15.00 7.01
C THR A 36 -1.85 -14.59 6.25
N ALA A 37 -1.93 -14.05 5.04
CA ALA A 37 -0.76 -13.65 4.26
C ALA A 37 -0.97 -12.27 3.61
N PHE A 38 -1.30 -11.27 4.41
CA PHE A 38 -1.34 -9.88 3.94
C PHE A 38 0.06 -9.35 3.67
N GLY A 39 0.17 -8.49 2.65
CA GLY A 39 1.40 -7.75 2.38
C GLY A 39 1.76 -6.85 3.57
N THR A 40 3.05 -6.74 3.86
CA THR A 40 3.59 -5.87 4.92
C THR A 40 4.49 -4.84 4.28
N TYR A 41 4.26 -3.56 4.53
CA TYR A 41 5.06 -2.50 3.95
C TYR A 41 6.49 -2.53 4.47
N ALA A 42 7.42 -2.37 3.55
CA ALA A 42 8.85 -2.36 3.80
C ALA A 42 9.56 -1.41 2.82
N GLN A 43 10.87 -1.27 3.01
CA GLN A 43 11.70 -0.42 2.15
C GLN A 43 11.81 -0.94 0.72
N GLU A 44 11.70 -2.25 0.51
CA GLU A 44 11.79 -2.92 -0.81
C GLU A 44 10.87 -4.14 -0.82
N THR A 45 10.30 -4.44 -1.98
CA THR A 45 9.58 -5.70 -2.21
C THR A 45 10.59 -6.84 -2.30
N THR A 46 10.33 -7.93 -1.59
CA THR A 46 11.15 -9.14 -1.65
C THR A 46 10.47 -10.24 -2.45
N SER A 47 11.25 -11.25 -2.84
CA SER A 47 10.71 -12.49 -3.41
C SER A 47 9.77 -13.14 -2.41
N LYS A 48 8.51 -13.29 -2.81
CA LYS A 48 7.48 -13.87 -1.95
C LYS A 48 7.81 -15.32 -1.64
N SER A 49 7.84 -15.65 -0.35
CA SER A 49 8.03 -17.00 0.15
C SER A 49 7.08 -17.26 1.31
N SER A 50 6.98 -18.51 1.78
CA SER A 50 6.03 -18.89 2.83
C SER A 50 6.14 -18.10 4.14
N SER A 51 7.24 -17.37 4.34
CA SER A 51 7.48 -16.50 5.50
C SER A 51 7.80 -15.04 5.13
N ASP A 52 7.84 -14.69 3.85
CA ASP A 52 8.17 -13.33 3.40
C ASP A 52 7.03 -12.68 2.63
N ASN A 53 6.50 -11.62 3.22
CA ASN A 53 5.31 -10.90 2.77
C ASN A 53 5.60 -9.41 2.53
N LYS A 54 6.88 -9.02 2.47
CA LYS A 54 7.27 -7.62 2.34
C LYS A 54 6.93 -7.05 0.98
N THR A 55 6.46 -5.81 0.97
CA THR A 55 6.16 -5.08 -0.26
C THR A 55 6.51 -3.61 -0.12
N ALA A 56 7.06 -3.03 -1.17
CA ALA A 56 7.19 -1.58 -1.36
C ALA A 56 6.14 -1.03 -2.35
N LEU A 57 5.18 -1.86 -2.76
CA LEU A 57 4.11 -1.52 -3.70
C LEU A 57 2.82 -1.18 -2.93
N CYS A 58 2.26 0.00 -3.17
CA CYS A 58 0.93 0.39 -2.69
C CYS A 58 -0.12 -0.66 -3.08
N GLY A 59 -0.81 -1.22 -2.09
CA GLY A 59 -1.78 -2.31 -2.27
C GLY A 59 -1.14 -3.68 -2.51
N GLY A 60 0.16 -3.84 -2.25
CA GLY A 60 0.89 -5.07 -2.48
C GLY A 60 0.30 -6.27 -1.73
N LYS A 61 0.41 -7.45 -2.35
CA LYS A 61 -0.06 -8.71 -1.74
C LYS A 61 1.05 -9.40 -0.97
N GLY A 62 0.72 -10.17 0.06
CA GLY A 62 1.66 -11.11 0.67
C GLY A 62 1.92 -12.34 -0.21
N ALA A 63 2.50 -13.37 0.40
CA ALA A 63 2.83 -14.65 -0.22
C ALA A 63 1.58 -15.48 -0.52
N THR A 64 1.64 -16.28 -1.58
CA THR A 64 0.53 -17.13 -2.03
C THR A 64 0.43 -18.45 -1.28
N SER A 65 1.44 -18.78 -0.47
CA SER A 65 1.51 -19.94 0.39
C SER A 65 2.11 -19.57 1.75
N GLY A 66 1.88 -20.39 2.77
CA GLY A 66 2.44 -20.20 4.10
C GLY A 66 1.63 -19.28 5.00
N THR A 67 2.27 -18.76 6.05
CA THR A 67 1.62 -17.88 7.04
C THR A 67 2.46 -16.61 7.20
N GLY A 68 1.79 -15.47 7.23
CA GLY A 68 2.36 -14.13 7.29
C GLY A 68 1.52 -13.20 8.17
N SER A 69 1.42 -11.93 7.79
CA SER A 69 0.57 -10.97 8.51
C SER A 69 -0.90 -11.35 8.39
N THR A 70 -1.63 -11.32 9.51
CA THR A 70 -3.09 -11.52 9.57
C THR A 70 -3.89 -10.24 9.40
N ALA A 71 -3.23 -9.10 9.21
CA ALA A 71 -3.87 -7.80 9.05
C ALA A 71 -3.35 -7.05 7.83
N SER A 72 -4.26 -6.41 7.09
CA SER A 72 -3.90 -5.43 6.08
C SER A 72 -3.19 -4.24 6.73
N GLU A 73 -2.15 -3.75 6.06
CA GLU A 73 -1.64 -2.42 6.25
C GLU A 73 -2.34 -1.46 5.28
N VAL A 74 -2.25 -0.16 5.55
CA VAL A 74 -3.06 0.89 4.92
C VAL A 74 -2.19 2.10 4.60
N PHE A 75 -2.78 3.20 4.11
CA PHE A 75 -2.02 4.30 3.52
C PHE A 75 -0.95 4.88 4.45
N LYS A 76 -1.25 5.15 5.73
CA LYS A 76 -0.24 5.62 6.69
C LYS A 76 0.97 4.70 6.81
N HIS A 77 0.78 3.37 6.77
CA HIS A 77 1.86 2.41 6.89
C HIS A 77 2.76 2.43 5.65
N PHE A 78 2.18 2.64 4.47
CA PHE A 78 2.94 2.83 3.23
C PHE A 78 3.84 4.07 3.34
N ILE A 79 3.33 5.16 3.89
CA ILE A 79 4.13 6.37 4.10
C ILE A 79 5.25 6.13 5.11
N GLU A 80 4.92 5.58 6.28
CA GLU A 80 5.86 5.39 7.39
C GLU A 80 6.97 4.38 7.06
N LYS A 81 6.64 3.30 6.35
CA LYS A 81 7.55 2.16 6.15
C LYS A 81 8.16 2.10 4.76
N THR A 82 7.55 2.72 3.77
CA THR A 82 7.93 2.59 2.36
C THR A 82 8.37 3.92 1.73
N LEU A 83 7.65 5.03 1.95
CA LEU A 83 8.02 6.35 1.40
C LEU A 83 9.04 7.09 2.28
N LEU A 84 10.27 6.56 2.30
CA LEU A 84 11.37 7.07 3.11
C LEU A 84 12.20 8.14 2.39
N GLY A 85 13.04 8.84 3.16
CA GLY A 85 13.99 9.81 2.60
C GLY A 85 13.31 11.01 1.95
N ASN A 86 12.26 11.55 2.58
CA ASN A 86 11.44 12.63 2.02
C ASN A 86 10.92 12.30 0.62
N GLU A 87 10.29 11.12 0.47
CA GLU A 87 9.71 10.60 -0.79
C GLU A 87 10.70 10.23 -1.88
N SER A 88 12.00 10.47 -1.72
CA SER A 88 12.98 10.05 -2.72
C SER A 88 13.07 8.53 -2.87
N LYS A 89 12.66 7.77 -1.84
CA LYS A 89 12.56 6.32 -1.90
C LYS A 89 11.11 5.89 -2.16
N ASN A 90 10.96 4.99 -3.14
CA ASN A 90 9.70 4.35 -3.54
C ASN A 90 8.60 5.25 -4.14
N TRP A 91 8.91 6.50 -4.47
CA TRP A 91 7.99 7.38 -5.19
C TRP A 91 8.66 7.98 -6.46
N PRO A 92 7.98 7.96 -7.64
CA PRO A 92 6.69 7.33 -7.93
C PRO A 92 6.75 5.81 -8.17
N THR A 93 7.96 5.24 -8.15
CA THR A 93 8.24 3.84 -8.50
C THR A 93 8.72 3.08 -7.28
N SER A 94 8.19 1.88 -7.06
CA SER A 94 8.60 0.97 -5.99
C SER A 94 10.01 0.41 -6.21
N SER A 95 10.55 -0.23 -5.17
CA SER A 95 11.87 -0.86 -5.18
C SER A 95 11.76 -2.37 -4.93
N GLY A 96 12.80 -3.09 -5.35
CA GLY A 96 12.89 -4.54 -5.18
C GLY A 96 12.18 -5.33 -6.29
N GLU A 97 11.74 -6.52 -5.93
CA GLU A 97 11.20 -7.52 -6.86
C GLU A 97 9.91 -7.07 -7.53
N GLY A 98 9.83 -7.29 -8.84
CA GLY A 98 8.63 -7.02 -9.64
C GLY A 98 8.26 -5.53 -9.79
N LYS A 99 9.17 -4.60 -9.43
CA LYS A 99 8.95 -3.16 -9.61
C LYS A 99 8.67 -2.81 -11.07
N LYS A 100 7.82 -1.82 -11.29
CA LYS A 100 7.53 -1.26 -12.61
C LYS A 100 7.52 0.26 -12.53
N ASP A 101 7.88 0.91 -13.62
CA ASP A 101 7.91 2.37 -13.67
C ASP A 101 6.54 2.96 -13.27
N ASN A 102 6.55 3.88 -12.31
CA ASN A 102 5.40 4.60 -11.78
C ASN A 102 4.30 3.71 -11.16
N ASP A 103 4.63 2.50 -10.73
CA ASP A 103 3.67 1.55 -10.17
C ASP A 103 2.97 2.07 -8.91
N ASN A 104 3.69 2.72 -7.99
CA ASN A 104 3.11 3.31 -6.77
C ASN A 104 2.21 4.50 -7.09
N ALA A 105 2.64 5.40 -7.98
CA ALA A 105 1.80 6.52 -8.41
C ALA A 105 0.50 6.03 -9.09
N THR A 106 0.62 4.99 -9.93
CA THR A 106 -0.53 4.37 -10.60
C THR A 106 -1.47 3.69 -9.61
N ALA A 107 -0.92 2.96 -8.63
CA ALA A 107 -1.70 2.28 -7.61
C ALA A 107 -2.47 3.27 -6.72
N VAL A 108 -1.81 4.31 -6.21
CA VAL A 108 -2.48 5.37 -5.43
C VAL A 108 -3.59 6.02 -6.23
N ALA A 109 -3.33 6.44 -7.47
CA ALA A 109 -4.34 7.10 -8.30
C ALA A 109 -5.54 6.17 -8.56
N LYS A 110 -5.29 4.88 -8.79
CA LYS A 110 -6.35 3.89 -8.97
C LYS A 110 -7.20 3.77 -7.72
N ASP A 111 -6.60 3.70 -6.53
CA ASP A 111 -7.34 3.54 -5.27
C ASP A 111 -8.21 4.76 -4.98
N LEU A 112 -7.68 5.98 -5.18
CA LEU A 112 -8.43 7.23 -5.03
C LEU A 112 -9.66 7.30 -5.95
N VAL A 113 -9.57 6.68 -7.13
CA VAL A 113 -10.68 6.65 -8.10
C VAL A 113 -11.65 5.49 -7.85
N LYS A 114 -11.17 4.32 -7.41
CA LYS A 114 -11.99 3.09 -7.39
C LYS A 114 -12.49 2.70 -6.01
N GLU A 115 -11.74 2.98 -4.96
CA GLU A 115 -12.07 2.53 -3.61
C GLU A 115 -12.88 3.56 -2.82
N LEU A 116 -12.91 4.81 -3.30
CA LEU A 116 -13.61 5.92 -2.65
C LEU A 116 -15.03 6.13 -3.21
N THR A 117 -15.96 6.46 -2.33
CA THR A 117 -17.30 6.92 -2.74
C THR A 117 -17.22 8.31 -3.37
N PRO A 118 -18.27 8.78 -4.09
CA PRO A 118 -18.30 10.15 -4.62
C PRO A 118 -18.03 11.23 -3.55
N GLU A 119 -18.58 11.05 -2.35
CA GLU A 119 -18.41 11.98 -1.23
C GLU A 119 -16.96 11.99 -0.71
N GLU A 120 -16.36 10.80 -0.55
CA GLU A 120 -14.96 10.67 -0.16
C GLU A 120 -14.01 11.28 -1.20
N LYS A 121 -14.34 11.16 -2.49
CA LYS A 121 -13.57 11.80 -3.57
C LYS A 121 -13.56 13.32 -3.47
N THR A 122 -14.69 13.93 -3.09
CA THR A 122 -14.76 15.39 -2.89
C THR A 122 -13.86 15.87 -1.75
N VAL A 123 -13.54 15.00 -0.78
CA VAL A 123 -12.64 15.35 0.33
C VAL A 123 -11.16 15.31 -0.08
N VAL A 124 -10.80 14.49 -1.06
CA VAL A 124 -9.39 14.30 -1.50
C VAL A 124 -9.04 14.99 -2.81
N ALA A 125 -10.03 15.54 -3.52
CA ALA A 125 -9.87 16.31 -4.75
C ALA A 125 -9.46 17.76 -4.45
#